data_AF-A0A3N5KP00-F1
#
_entry.id   AF-A0A3N5KP00-F1
#
_cell.length_a   1.000
_cell.length_b   1.000
_cell.length_c   1.000
_cell.angle_alpha   90.00
_cell.angle_beta   90.00
_cell.angle_gamma   90.00
#
_symmetry.space_group_name_H-M   'P 1'
#
loop_
_entity.id
_entity.type
_entity.pdbx_description
1 polymer ?
#
loop_
_entity_poly.entity_id
_entity_poly.type
_entity_poly.pdbx_seq_one_letter_code
_entity_poly.pdbx_strand_id
1 'polypeptide(L)'
;MRDHQVRASDAPIHYPRPPLPVKLAAFPAPRLPGAPVANWLARIFGSRNQRLIGQYSGIVRKINSLEAELQALSDADLAAKTVHFREQLAAGRTVDDVLPEAFAVVREASRRTLGLRHFDVQLIGGMVLHLGKISEMRTGEGKTLVATLSAYVNALPAKGTHIVTVNEYLASRDAEWMGPIFRFLGLSVGVVKAGQTADEKRAAYAADITYGTNNEFGFDYLRDNLAFRLEDRMQRGLAYAIVDEVDSILIDEARTPLIISGPAYDDVRKYSEADRIARILKRDLHFVVNEKDHTAHM
;
A
#
# COMPACT_ATOMS: atom_id res chain seq x y z
N MET A 1 44.25 -21.26 41.24
CA MET A 1 44.21 -22.50 40.43
C MET A 1 42.74 -22.82 40.16
N ARG A 2 42.17 -22.81 38.95
CA ARG A 2 42.63 -22.58 37.58
C ARG A 2 41.50 -21.90 36.81
N ASP A 3 41.87 -21.07 35.84
CA ASP A 3 41.03 -20.50 34.79
C ASP A 3 40.30 -21.58 33.98
N HIS A 4 39.03 -21.34 33.67
CA HIS A 4 38.35 -22.01 32.55
C HIS A 4 38.33 -21.07 31.35
N GLN A 5 39.39 -21.15 30.53
CA GLN A 5 39.39 -20.66 29.16
C GLN A 5 38.45 -21.52 28.30
N VAL A 6 37.47 -20.86 27.68
CA VAL A 6 36.72 -21.42 26.55
C VAL A 6 37.64 -21.40 25.33
N ARG A 7 38.05 -22.58 24.85
CA ARG A 7 38.76 -22.71 23.56
C ARG A 7 37.73 -22.69 22.43
N ALA A 8 37.73 -21.62 21.63
CA ALA A 8 37.12 -21.63 20.32
C ALA A 8 37.96 -22.54 19.40
N SER A 9 37.32 -23.54 18.77
CA SER A 9 37.94 -24.35 17.74
C SER A 9 37.74 -23.69 16.37
N ASP A 10 38.79 -23.10 15.82
CA ASP A 10 38.83 -22.57 14.45
C ASP A 10 38.99 -23.71 13.43
N ALA A 11 37.92 -24.48 13.21
CA ALA A 11 37.84 -25.38 12.07
C ALA A 11 36.93 -24.75 10.99
N PRO A 12 37.44 -24.45 9.78
CA PRO A 12 36.62 -23.88 8.72
C PRO A 12 35.56 -24.88 8.26
N ILE A 13 34.29 -24.49 8.33
CA ILE A 13 33.15 -25.25 7.79
C ILE A 13 33.25 -25.21 6.26
N HIS A 14 33.56 -26.36 5.66
CA HIS A 14 33.68 -26.52 4.22
C HIS A 14 32.28 -26.68 3.60
N TYR A 15 31.74 -25.62 3.01
CA TYR A 15 30.55 -25.74 2.17
C TYR A 15 30.93 -26.36 0.81
N PRO A 16 30.17 -27.34 0.28
CA PRO A 16 30.37 -27.80 -1.07
C PRO A 16 30.00 -26.67 -2.06
N ARG A 17 30.88 -26.40 -3.02
CA ARG A 17 30.59 -25.45 -4.11
C ARG A 17 29.47 -26.02 -4.98
N PRO A 18 28.47 -25.21 -5.41
CA PRO A 18 27.52 -25.66 -6.41
C PRO A 18 28.25 -25.97 -7.73
N PRO A 19 27.77 -26.93 -8.53
CA PRO A 19 28.38 -27.23 -9.82
C PRO A 19 28.33 -25.99 -10.74
N LEU A 20 29.41 -25.80 -11.50
CA LEU A 20 29.55 -24.74 -12.51
C LEU A 20 28.37 -24.73 -13.49
N PRO A 21 28.01 -23.57 -14.06
CA PRO A 21 26.91 -23.51 -15.01
C PRO A 21 27.23 -24.37 -16.23
N VAL A 22 26.27 -25.21 -16.61
CA VAL A 22 26.26 -25.92 -17.89
C VAL A 22 26.42 -24.87 -18.99
N LYS A 23 27.42 -25.03 -19.87
CA LYS A 23 27.54 -24.23 -21.09
C LYS A 23 26.25 -24.41 -21.89
N LEU A 24 25.39 -23.39 -21.93
CA LEU A 24 24.35 -23.29 -22.93
C LEU A 24 25.05 -23.19 -24.29
N ALA A 25 24.95 -24.25 -25.10
CA ALA A 25 25.20 -24.13 -26.52
C ALA A 25 24.19 -23.13 -27.09
N ALA A 26 24.67 -22.10 -27.77
CA ALA A 26 23.84 -21.14 -28.47
C ALA A 26 23.02 -21.88 -29.55
N PHE A 27 21.72 -22.00 -29.33
CA PHE A 27 20.79 -22.37 -30.41
C PHE A 27 20.65 -21.16 -31.35
N PRO A 28 20.85 -21.31 -32.66
CA PRO A 28 20.56 -20.23 -33.60
C PRO A 28 19.06 -19.94 -33.57
N ALA A 29 18.71 -18.67 -33.36
CA ALA A 29 17.32 -18.22 -33.42
C ALA A 29 16.70 -18.56 -34.79
N PRO A 30 15.46 -19.08 -34.85
CA PRO A 30 14.79 -19.28 -36.13
C PRO A 30 14.52 -17.93 -36.78
N ARG A 31 15.08 -17.71 -37.97
CA ARG A 31 14.71 -16.58 -38.84
C ARG A 31 13.29 -16.84 -39.34
N LEU A 32 12.31 -16.17 -38.74
CA LEU A 32 10.96 -16.08 -39.31
C LEU A 32 11.00 -15.14 -40.53
N PRO A 33 10.61 -15.59 -41.74
CA PRO A 33 10.54 -14.73 -42.90
C PRO A 33 9.21 -13.94 -42.89
N GLY A 34 9.32 -12.61 -42.90
CA GLY A 34 8.26 -11.71 -43.38
C GLY A 34 7.23 -11.23 -42.36
N ALA A 35 7.36 -9.97 -41.94
CA ALA A 35 6.21 -9.07 -41.70
C ALA A 35 6.66 -7.59 -41.61
N PRO A 36 6.92 -6.88 -42.72
CA PRO A 36 7.17 -5.44 -42.68
C PRO A 36 5.89 -4.58 -42.56
N VAL A 37 4.75 -5.17 -42.14
CA VAL A 37 3.45 -4.48 -42.06
C VAL A 37 2.95 -4.29 -40.62
N ALA A 38 3.28 -5.20 -39.70
CA ALA A 38 2.86 -5.11 -38.30
C ALA A 38 3.53 -3.94 -37.54
N ASN A 39 4.77 -3.60 -37.90
CA ASN A 39 5.52 -2.49 -37.30
C ASN A 39 5.11 -1.09 -37.81
N TRP A 40 4.37 -1.00 -38.91
CA TRP A 40 3.92 0.28 -39.47
C TRP A 40 2.60 0.75 -38.85
N LEU A 41 1.67 -0.16 -38.57
CA LEU A 41 0.39 0.16 -37.91
C LEU A 41 0.58 0.64 -36.46
N ALA A 42 1.56 0.09 -35.74
CA ALA A 42 1.93 0.55 -34.39
C ALA A 42 2.57 1.96 -34.38
N ARG A 43 3.22 2.36 -35.48
CA ARG A 43 3.84 3.70 -35.65
C ARG A 43 2.84 4.75 -36.13
N ILE A 44 1.78 4.36 -36.84
CA ILE A 44 0.76 5.30 -37.36
C ILE A 44 -0.30 5.67 -36.31
N PHE A 45 -0.66 4.77 -35.39
CA PHE A 45 -1.74 5.05 -34.43
C PHE A 45 -1.27 5.58 -33.06
N GLY A 46 0.03 5.68 -32.82
CA GLY A 46 0.61 5.96 -31.51
C GLY A 46 0.29 4.85 -30.52
N SER A 47 1.27 4.45 -29.71
CA SER A 47 0.99 3.48 -28.66
C SER A 47 -0.10 4.02 -27.72
N ARG A 48 -0.92 3.15 -27.12
CA ARG A 48 -1.90 3.54 -26.09
C ARG A 48 -1.28 4.48 -25.04
N ASN A 49 0.01 4.25 -24.72
CA ASN A 49 0.79 5.08 -23.81
C ASN A 49 1.08 6.48 -24.36
N GLN A 50 1.44 6.65 -25.64
CA GLN A 50 1.62 7.97 -26.23
C GLN A 50 0.35 8.81 -26.19
N ARG A 51 -0.82 8.20 -26.40
CA ARG A 51 -2.10 8.90 -26.29
C ARG A 51 -2.40 9.36 -24.86
N LEU A 52 -2.16 8.48 -23.88
CA LEU A 52 -2.30 8.82 -22.45
C LEU A 52 -1.36 9.95 -22.05
N ILE A 53 -0.09 9.89 -22.47
CA ILE A 53 0.88 10.95 -22.21
C ILE A 53 0.41 12.28 -22.82
N GLY A 54 -0.13 12.27 -24.04
CA GLY A 54 -0.69 13.46 -24.69
C GLY A 54 -1.84 14.10 -23.89
N GLN A 55 -2.74 13.27 -23.34
CA GLN A 55 -3.83 13.74 -22.45
C GLN A 55 -3.26 14.38 -21.18
N TYR A 56 -2.32 13.70 -20.51
CA TYR A 56 -1.67 14.21 -19.30
C TYR A 56 -0.90 15.50 -19.57
N SER A 57 -0.23 15.64 -20.72
CA SER A 57 0.44 16.89 -21.11
C SER A 57 -0.53 18.07 -21.21
N GLY A 58 -1.78 17.84 -21.61
CA GLY A 58 -2.82 18.87 -21.59
C GLY A 58 -3.13 19.36 -20.17
N ILE A 59 -3.25 18.42 -19.22
CA ILE A 59 -3.47 18.73 -17.81
C ILE A 59 -2.25 19.41 -17.20
N VAL A 60 -1.03 18.97 -17.51
CA VAL A 60 0.22 19.63 -17.08
C VAL A 60 0.25 21.09 -17.51
N ARG A 61 -0.15 21.41 -18.75
CA ARG A 61 -0.23 22.81 -19.20
C ARG A 61 -1.21 23.63 -18.36
N LYS A 62 -2.37 23.06 -18.02
CA LYS A 62 -3.34 23.71 -17.11
C LYS A 62 -2.75 23.94 -15.72
N ILE A 63 -2.07 22.93 -15.15
CA ILE A 63 -1.38 23.04 -13.86
C ILE A 63 -0.32 24.16 -13.92
N ASN A 64 0.51 24.18 -14.96
CA ASN A 64 1.56 25.19 -15.14
C ASN A 64 0.99 26.60 -15.29
N SER A 65 -0.16 26.77 -15.97
CA SER A 65 -0.77 28.10 -16.14
C SER A 65 -1.30 28.72 -14.84
N LEU A 66 -1.56 27.91 -13.81
CA LEU A 66 -2.04 28.38 -12.49
C LEU A 66 -0.89 28.86 -11.59
N GLU A 67 0.38 28.60 -11.97
CA GLU A 67 1.52 28.84 -11.11
C GLU A 67 1.64 30.31 -10.69
N ALA A 68 1.59 31.26 -11.62
CA ALA A 68 1.75 32.68 -11.31
C ALA A 68 0.69 33.21 -10.31
N GLU A 69 -0.56 32.76 -10.44
CA GLU A 69 -1.65 33.13 -9.52
C GLU A 69 -1.40 32.54 -8.12
N LEU A 70 -1.05 31.27 -8.03
CA LEU A 70 -0.81 30.60 -6.75
C LEU A 70 0.45 31.12 -6.03
N GLN A 71 1.49 31.51 -6.78
CA GLN A 71 2.68 32.13 -6.21
C GLN A 71 2.36 33.47 -5.55
N ALA A 72 1.36 34.20 -6.04
CA ALA A 72 0.94 35.49 -5.49
C ALA A 72 0.07 35.36 -4.22
N LEU A 73 -0.46 34.18 -3.92
CA LEU A 73 -1.29 33.95 -2.74
C LEU A 73 -0.46 34.00 -1.44
N SER A 74 -1.08 34.47 -0.36
CA SER A 74 -0.53 34.30 0.98
C SER A 74 -0.55 32.82 1.39
N ASP A 75 0.23 32.45 2.42
CA ASP A 75 0.21 31.08 2.95
C ASP A 75 -1.18 30.68 3.45
N ALA A 76 -1.90 31.62 4.06
CA ALA A 76 -3.27 31.40 4.55
C ALA A 76 -4.24 31.14 3.39
N ASP A 77 -4.16 31.94 2.32
CA ASP A 77 -5.03 31.77 1.15
C ASP A 77 -4.74 30.46 0.40
N LEU A 78 -3.47 30.06 0.34
CA LEU A 78 -3.08 28.79 -0.27
C LEU A 78 -3.57 27.60 0.56
N ALA A 79 -3.44 27.64 1.89
CA ALA A 79 -3.98 26.63 2.79
C ALA A 79 -5.52 26.53 2.72
N ALA A 80 -6.20 27.68 2.57
CA ALA A 80 -7.65 27.75 2.43
C ALA A 80 -8.18 27.04 1.16
N LYS A 81 -7.34 26.80 0.15
CA LYS A 81 -7.73 26.03 -1.04
C LYS A 81 -8.21 24.61 -0.70
N THR A 82 -7.71 23.98 0.37
CA THR A 82 -8.21 22.67 0.82
C THR A 82 -9.69 22.72 1.21
N VAL A 83 -10.11 23.76 1.95
CA VAL A 83 -11.51 23.97 2.33
C VAL A 83 -12.35 24.20 1.06
N HIS A 84 -11.88 25.06 0.18
CA HIS A 84 -12.54 25.33 -1.11
C HIS A 84 -12.75 24.04 -1.93
N PHE A 85 -11.73 23.18 -2.06
CA PHE A 85 -11.89 21.93 -2.80
C PHE A 85 -12.90 20.98 -2.13
N ARG A 86 -12.92 20.90 -0.80
CA ARG A 86 -13.91 20.10 -0.06
C ARG A 86 -15.34 20.59 -0.30
N GLU A 87 -15.56 21.91 -0.32
CA GLU A 87 -16.86 22.52 -0.66
C GLU A 87 -17.28 22.18 -2.09
N GLN A 88 -16.35 22.25 -3.04
CA GLN A 88 -16.61 21.92 -4.44
C GLN A 88 -17.00 20.45 -4.64
N LEU A 89 -16.35 19.53 -3.91
CA LEU A 89 -16.72 18.11 -3.90
C LEU A 89 -18.11 17.90 -3.26
N ALA A 90 -18.41 18.61 -2.17
CA ALA A 90 -19.73 18.58 -1.54
C ALA A 90 -20.84 19.12 -2.48
N ALA A 91 -20.49 20.07 -3.36
CA ALA A 91 -21.36 20.60 -4.40
C ALA A 91 -21.51 19.67 -5.63
N GLY A 92 -20.89 18.49 -5.62
CA GLY A 92 -21.05 17.46 -6.65
C GLY A 92 -19.97 17.41 -7.72
N ARG A 93 -18.90 18.23 -7.61
CA ARG A 93 -17.72 18.04 -8.46
C ARG A 93 -16.99 16.77 -8.07
N THR A 94 -16.28 16.19 -9.02
CA THR A 94 -15.45 15.01 -8.82
C THR A 94 -14.00 15.39 -8.46
N VAL A 95 -13.24 14.42 -7.95
CA VAL A 95 -11.81 14.58 -7.67
C VAL A 95 -11.05 14.93 -8.96
N ASP A 96 -11.40 14.30 -10.08
CA ASP A 96 -10.84 14.55 -11.40
C ASP A 96 -11.07 16.00 -11.86
N ASP A 97 -12.24 16.58 -11.54
CA ASP A 97 -12.57 17.95 -11.92
C ASP A 97 -11.64 18.97 -11.23
N VAL A 98 -11.30 18.74 -9.96
CA VAL A 98 -10.44 19.65 -9.16
C VAL A 98 -8.96 19.31 -9.27
N LEU A 99 -8.60 18.16 -9.84
CA LEU A 99 -7.24 17.65 -9.90
C LEU A 99 -6.20 18.67 -10.42
N PRO A 100 -6.42 19.41 -11.53
CA PRO A 100 -5.41 20.33 -12.02
C PRO A 100 -5.10 21.47 -11.03
N GLU A 101 -6.13 22.00 -10.36
CA GLU A 101 -5.97 23.06 -9.38
C GLU A 101 -5.35 22.53 -8.09
N ALA A 102 -5.79 21.37 -7.61
CA ALA A 102 -5.23 20.70 -6.44
C ALA A 102 -3.74 20.35 -6.63
N PHE A 103 -3.34 19.85 -7.80
CA PHE A 103 -1.93 19.55 -8.10
C PHE A 103 -1.08 20.82 -8.14
N ALA A 104 -1.61 21.92 -8.66
CA ALA A 104 -0.93 23.21 -8.66
C ALA A 104 -0.72 23.72 -7.23
N VAL A 105 -1.73 23.58 -6.35
CA VAL A 105 -1.66 23.92 -4.93
C VAL A 105 -0.62 23.08 -4.18
N VAL A 106 -0.59 21.76 -4.39
CA VAL A 106 0.41 20.87 -3.77
C VAL A 106 1.81 21.21 -4.24
N ARG A 107 2.00 21.50 -5.53
CA ARG A 107 3.31 21.94 -6.06
C ARG A 107 3.78 23.22 -5.38
N GLU A 108 2.92 24.21 -5.23
CA GLU A 108 3.29 25.46 -4.57
C GLU A 108 3.57 25.25 -3.07
N ALA A 109 2.77 24.43 -2.39
CA ALA A 109 3.01 24.07 -0.99
C ALA A 109 4.36 23.34 -0.81
N SER A 110 4.70 22.42 -1.72
CA SER A 110 6.01 21.75 -1.74
C SER A 110 7.16 22.74 -1.94
N ARG A 111 6.99 23.72 -2.83
CA ARG A 111 7.99 24.77 -3.04
C ARG A 111 8.19 25.61 -1.77
N ARG A 112 7.11 26.00 -1.09
CA ARG A 112 7.18 26.83 0.13
C ARG A 112 7.75 26.08 1.33
N THR A 113 7.36 24.82 1.49
CA THR A 113 7.72 24.03 2.69
C THR A 113 9.05 23.29 2.56
N LEU A 114 9.35 22.74 1.38
CA LEU A 114 10.54 21.91 1.15
C LEU A 114 11.54 22.54 0.17
N GLY A 115 11.21 23.66 -0.48
CA GLY A 115 12.03 24.23 -1.54
C GLY A 115 12.00 23.42 -2.84
N LEU A 116 11.12 22.42 -2.95
CA LEU A 116 11.06 21.49 -4.08
C LEU A 116 9.84 21.80 -4.95
N ARG A 117 10.06 22.18 -6.20
CA ARG A 117 9.00 22.36 -7.19
C ARG A 117 8.88 21.09 -8.04
N HIS A 118 7.71 20.46 -8.09
CA HIS A 118 7.51 19.27 -8.92
C HIS A 118 7.80 19.52 -10.39
N PHE A 119 8.57 18.66 -11.03
CA PHE A 119 8.75 18.63 -12.48
C PHE A 119 7.48 18.15 -13.20
N ASP A 120 7.39 18.42 -14.50
CA ASP A 120 6.22 18.05 -15.30
C ASP A 120 6.05 16.52 -15.39
N VAL A 121 7.15 15.78 -15.44
CA VAL A 121 7.13 14.30 -15.37
C VAL A 121 6.61 13.79 -14.02
N GLN A 122 6.85 14.53 -12.94
CA GLN A 122 6.35 14.19 -11.60
C GLN A 122 4.84 14.45 -11.50
N LEU A 123 4.33 15.51 -12.13
CA LEU A 123 2.88 15.72 -12.25
C LEU A 123 2.21 14.58 -13.02
N ILE A 124 2.85 14.11 -14.10
CA ILE A 124 2.36 12.95 -14.86
C ILE A 124 2.34 11.70 -13.96
N GLY A 125 3.41 11.45 -13.21
CA GLY A 125 3.45 10.35 -12.24
C GLY A 125 2.32 10.43 -11.22
N GLY A 126 2.04 11.62 -10.69
CA GLY A 126 0.93 11.83 -9.76
C GLY A 126 -0.44 11.55 -10.38
N MET A 127 -0.66 11.93 -11.64
CA MET A 127 -1.90 11.59 -12.36
C MET A 127 -2.02 10.09 -12.61
N VAL A 128 -0.93 9.42 -12.96
CA VAL A 128 -0.89 7.96 -13.16
C VAL A 128 -1.28 7.23 -11.86
N LEU A 129 -0.69 7.62 -10.73
CA LEU A 129 -1.04 7.06 -9.42
C LEU A 129 -2.50 7.32 -9.06
N HIS A 130 -3.00 8.55 -9.23
CA HIS A 130 -4.39 8.89 -8.94
C HIS A 130 -5.38 8.03 -9.74
N LEU A 131 -5.05 7.71 -11.00
CA LEU A 131 -5.85 6.83 -11.86
C LEU A 131 -5.73 5.32 -11.50
N GLY A 132 -5.12 4.98 -10.37
CA GLY A 132 -4.95 3.60 -9.90
C GLY A 132 -3.97 2.78 -10.75
N LYS A 133 -2.99 3.42 -11.39
CA LYS A 133 -1.99 2.77 -12.23
C LYS A 133 -0.60 2.83 -11.61
N ILE A 134 0.30 1.99 -12.11
CA ILE A 134 1.71 1.98 -11.72
C ILE A 134 2.45 3.09 -12.47
N SER A 135 3.08 3.99 -11.73
CA SER A 135 3.98 5.01 -12.26
C SER A 135 5.42 4.51 -12.20
N GLU A 136 5.93 3.98 -13.31
CA GLU A 136 7.33 3.55 -13.42
C GLU A 136 8.24 4.78 -13.54
N MET A 137 9.06 5.01 -12.52
CA MET A 137 10.00 6.14 -12.44
C MET A 137 11.35 5.63 -11.98
N ARG A 138 12.43 6.15 -12.58
CA ARG A 138 13.79 5.79 -12.18
C ARG A 138 14.09 6.28 -10.77
N THR A 139 15.02 5.60 -10.10
CA THR A 139 15.55 6.07 -8.81
C THR A 139 16.11 7.48 -8.96
N GLY A 140 15.77 8.37 -8.03
CA GLY A 140 16.17 9.78 -8.08
C GLY A 140 15.17 10.72 -8.76
N GLU A 141 14.14 10.20 -9.45
CA GLU A 141 13.08 11.02 -10.07
C GLU A 141 12.07 11.60 -9.04
N GLY A 142 12.28 11.36 -7.75
CA GLY A 142 11.47 11.91 -6.66
C GLY A 142 10.12 11.21 -6.45
N LYS A 143 10.06 9.87 -6.51
CA LYS A 143 8.86 9.05 -6.24
C LYS A 143 8.11 9.48 -4.96
N THR A 144 8.85 9.69 -3.87
CA THR A 144 8.29 10.12 -2.57
C THR A 144 7.57 11.47 -2.69
N LEU A 145 8.14 12.43 -3.42
CA LEU A 145 7.52 13.73 -3.67
C LEU A 145 6.31 13.62 -4.62
N VAL A 146 6.36 12.73 -5.61
CA VAL A 146 5.25 12.47 -6.54
C VAL A 146 4.02 11.96 -5.80
N ALA A 147 4.20 11.06 -4.83
CA ALA A 147 3.09 10.49 -4.06
C ALA A 147 2.24 11.56 -3.36
N THR A 148 2.82 12.71 -2.99
CA THR A 148 2.09 13.80 -2.32
C THR A 148 0.95 14.38 -3.15
N LEU A 149 1.10 14.42 -4.48
CA LEU A 149 0.08 14.95 -5.39
C LEU A 149 -1.19 14.09 -5.34
N SER A 150 -1.02 12.79 -5.54
CA SER A 150 -2.11 11.81 -5.55
C SER A 150 -2.67 11.59 -4.16
N ALA A 151 -1.82 11.60 -3.13
CA ALA A 151 -2.24 11.44 -1.75
C ALA A 151 -3.15 12.59 -1.30
N TYR A 152 -2.77 13.83 -1.59
CA TYR A 152 -3.55 15.02 -1.28
C TYR A 152 -4.93 14.98 -1.95
N VAL A 153 -4.97 14.81 -3.27
CA VAL A 153 -6.24 14.92 -4.01
C VAL A 153 -7.24 13.82 -3.59
N ASN A 154 -6.76 12.61 -3.32
CA ASN A 154 -7.59 11.50 -2.87
C ASN A 154 -7.96 11.58 -1.37
N ALA A 155 -7.28 12.42 -0.59
CA ALA A 155 -7.62 12.69 0.80
C ALA A 155 -8.68 13.80 0.97
N LEU A 156 -8.94 14.60 -0.07
CA LEU A 156 -9.96 15.66 -0.03
C LEU A 156 -11.34 15.18 0.42
N PRO A 157 -11.85 14.01 -0.01
CA PRO A 157 -13.13 13.46 0.48
C PRO A 157 -13.15 13.05 1.96
N ALA A 158 -12.04 13.20 2.69
CA ALA A 158 -11.87 12.83 4.10
C ALA A 158 -12.10 11.34 4.43
N LYS A 159 -11.93 10.45 3.44
CA LYS A 159 -12.05 8.99 3.61
C LYS A 159 -10.71 8.31 3.96
N GLY A 160 -9.60 9.01 3.78
CA GLY A 160 -8.25 8.55 4.10
C GLY A 160 -7.47 8.01 2.92
N THR A 161 -6.16 8.27 2.94
CA THR A 161 -5.20 7.71 1.98
C THR A 161 -4.10 6.98 2.73
N HIS A 162 -3.85 5.72 2.39
CA HIS A 162 -2.73 4.96 2.91
C HIS A 162 -1.51 5.08 1.99
N ILE A 163 -0.33 5.34 2.54
CA ILE A 163 0.93 5.26 1.82
C ILE A 163 1.73 4.10 2.42
N VAL A 164 1.94 3.08 1.61
CA VAL A 164 2.58 1.82 2.00
C VAL A 164 4.04 1.85 1.58
N THR A 165 4.94 1.65 2.54
CA THR A 165 6.38 1.51 2.30
C THR A 165 6.87 0.13 2.70
N VAL A 166 8.08 -0.23 2.26
CA VAL A 166 8.68 -1.55 2.54
C VAL A 166 9.10 -1.76 3.99
N ASN A 167 9.32 -0.68 4.75
CA ASN A 167 9.65 -0.77 6.18
C ASN A 167 9.23 0.48 6.96
N GLU A 168 9.21 0.33 8.29
CA GLU A 168 8.74 1.34 9.24
C GLU A 168 9.64 2.59 9.29
N TYR A 169 10.95 2.42 9.08
CA TYR A 169 11.87 3.55 9.00
C TYR A 169 11.52 4.47 7.84
N LEU A 170 11.30 3.91 6.64
CA LEU A 170 10.89 4.67 5.46
C LEU A 170 9.50 5.30 5.65
N ALA A 171 8.54 4.57 6.24
CA ALA A 171 7.22 5.12 6.56
C ALA A 171 7.34 6.37 7.45
N SER A 172 8.15 6.28 8.51
CA SER A 172 8.37 7.37 9.46
C SER A 172 9.10 8.55 8.82
N ARG A 173 10.20 8.27 8.11
CA ARG A 173 11.01 9.27 7.42
C ARG A 173 10.19 10.03 6.39
N ASP A 174 9.40 9.32 5.58
CA ASP A 174 8.63 9.94 4.50
C ASP A 174 7.44 10.72 5.05
N ALA A 175 6.80 10.24 6.12
CA ALA A 175 5.77 11.01 6.83
C ALA A 175 6.34 12.29 7.47
N GLU A 176 7.55 12.25 8.02
CA GLU A 176 8.23 13.43 8.57
C GLU A 176 8.65 14.39 7.46
N TRP A 177 9.20 13.88 6.37
CA TRP A 177 9.74 14.69 5.27
C TRP A 177 8.65 15.29 4.37
N MET A 178 7.63 14.53 3.98
CA MET A 178 6.53 15.01 3.14
C MET A 178 5.38 15.61 3.95
N GLY A 179 5.28 15.29 5.24
CA GLY A 179 4.26 15.80 6.15
C GLY A 179 4.09 17.31 6.20
N PRO A 180 5.15 18.15 6.10
CA PRO A 180 5.03 19.60 6.05
C PRO A 180 4.12 20.09 4.93
N ILE A 181 4.12 19.44 3.76
CA ILE A 181 3.24 19.78 2.63
C ILE A 181 1.78 19.60 3.04
N PHE A 182 1.44 18.42 3.58
CA PHE A 182 0.08 18.09 3.98
C PHE A 182 -0.40 18.98 5.13
N ARG A 183 0.42 19.17 6.16
CA ARG A 183 0.09 20.00 7.32
C ARG A 183 -0.06 21.48 6.95
N PHE A 184 0.78 21.98 6.05
CA PHE A 184 0.64 23.33 5.49
C PHE A 184 -0.71 23.52 4.80
N LEU A 185 -1.17 22.49 4.07
CA LEU A 185 -2.47 22.48 3.42
C LEU A 185 -3.64 22.05 4.34
N GLY A 186 -3.42 21.98 5.66
CA GLY A 186 -4.46 21.67 6.64
C GLY A 186 -4.89 20.20 6.71
N LEU A 187 -4.11 19.28 6.13
CA LEU A 187 -4.33 17.84 6.27
C LEU A 187 -3.51 17.25 7.42
N SER A 188 -4.08 16.28 8.10
CA SER A 188 -3.44 15.51 9.16
C SER A 188 -2.64 14.32 8.60
N VAL A 189 -1.55 13.96 9.26
CA VAL A 189 -0.66 12.86 8.86
C VAL A 189 -0.41 11.93 10.06
N GLY A 190 -0.70 10.66 9.90
CA GLY A 190 -0.45 9.59 10.88
C GLY A 190 0.58 8.58 10.38
N VAL A 191 1.21 7.85 11.31
CA VAL A 191 2.11 6.74 11.00
C VAL A 191 1.72 5.55 11.86
N VAL A 192 1.50 4.40 11.22
CA VAL A 192 1.23 3.12 11.88
C VAL A 192 2.53 2.33 11.97
N LYS A 193 2.80 1.84 13.18
CA LYS A 193 4.06 1.20 13.58
C LYS A 193 3.79 -0.04 14.43
N ALA A 194 4.77 -0.93 14.47
CA ALA A 194 4.72 -2.07 15.38
C ALA A 194 4.76 -1.59 16.84
N GLY A 195 4.04 -2.30 17.72
CA GLY A 195 4.05 -2.03 19.17
C GLY A 195 3.17 -0.86 19.64
N GLN A 196 2.52 -0.13 18.73
CA GLN A 196 1.50 0.85 19.10
C GLN A 196 0.27 0.19 19.74
N THR A 197 -0.32 0.88 20.71
CA THR A 197 -1.62 0.56 21.28
C THR A 197 -2.75 0.74 20.24
N ALA A 198 -3.90 0.12 20.49
CA ALA A 198 -5.07 0.27 19.61
C ALA A 198 -5.52 1.73 19.49
N ASP A 199 -5.42 2.51 20.57
CA ASP A 199 -5.80 3.93 20.57
C ASP A 199 -4.85 4.79 19.74
N GLU A 200 -3.53 4.55 19.85
CA GLU A 200 -2.52 5.20 19.00
C GLU A 200 -2.74 4.88 17.52
N LYS A 201 -3.03 3.61 17.20
CA LYS A 201 -3.34 3.19 15.83
C LYS A 201 -4.62 3.85 15.32
N ARG A 202 -5.68 3.88 16.12
CA ARG A 202 -6.94 4.54 15.75
C ARG A 202 -6.73 6.03 15.47
N ALA A 203 -5.92 6.70 16.27
CA ALA A 203 -5.53 8.09 16.02
C ALA A 203 -4.74 8.25 14.70
N ALA A 204 -3.82 7.33 14.40
CA ALA A 204 -3.07 7.35 13.14
C ALA A 204 -3.94 7.07 11.91
N TYR A 205 -4.91 6.15 11.99
CA TYR A 205 -5.87 5.86 10.92
C TYR A 205 -6.93 6.95 10.73
N ALA A 206 -7.21 7.74 11.77
CA ALA A 206 -8.12 8.89 11.67
C ALA A 206 -7.52 10.06 10.85
N ALA A 207 -6.19 10.09 10.69
CA ALA A 207 -5.51 11.12 9.91
C ALA A 207 -5.87 11.05 8.42
N ASP A 208 -5.90 12.18 7.72
CA ASP A 208 -6.20 12.28 6.28
C ASP A 208 -5.24 11.42 5.44
N ILE A 209 -3.95 11.43 5.82
CA ILE A 209 -2.90 10.58 5.24
C ILE A 209 -2.34 9.67 6.33
N THR A 210 -2.23 8.38 6.06
CA THR A 210 -1.63 7.40 6.98
C THR A 210 -0.49 6.67 6.30
N TYR A 211 0.72 6.78 6.83
CA TYR A 211 1.88 6.00 6.39
C TYR A 211 1.99 4.70 7.20
N GLY A 212 2.50 3.65 6.59
CA GLY A 212 2.74 2.37 7.26
C GLY A 212 3.34 1.34 6.33
N THR A 213 3.53 0.12 6.83
CA THR A 213 3.96 -1.03 6.03
C THR A 213 2.77 -1.90 5.66
N ASN A 214 2.92 -2.70 4.62
CA ASN A 214 1.94 -3.72 4.24
C ASN A 214 1.60 -4.67 5.41
N ASN A 215 2.60 -5.06 6.19
CA ASN A 215 2.43 -5.92 7.36
C ASN A 215 1.56 -5.26 8.43
N GLU A 216 1.82 -4.00 8.79
CA GLU A 216 1.02 -3.30 9.80
C GLU A 216 -0.43 -3.10 9.33
N PHE A 217 -0.63 -2.61 8.10
CA PHE A 217 -1.97 -2.46 7.53
C PHE A 217 -2.71 -3.80 7.44
N GLY A 218 -2.04 -4.87 7.02
CA GLY A 218 -2.66 -6.18 6.88
C GLY A 218 -3.00 -6.82 8.23
N PHE A 219 -2.11 -6.77 9.21
CA PHE A 219 -2.39 -7.31 10.54
C PHE A 219 -3.45 -6.51 11.29
N ASP A 220 -3.49 -5.19 11.14
CA ASP A 220 -4.56 -4.38 11.74
C ASP A 220 -5.91 -4.69 11.10
N TYR A 221 -5.96 -4.88 9.78
CA TYR A 221 -7.17 -5.33 9.11
C TYR A 221 -7.64 -6.69 9.64
N LEU A 222 -6.73 -7.65 9.82
CA LEU A 222 -7.05 -8.96 10.40
C LEU A 222 -7.57 -8.83 11.84
N ARG A 223 -6.92 -8.02 12.69
CA ARG A 223 -7.36 -7.78 14.08
C ARG A 223 -8.73 -7.11 14.14
N ASP A 224 -9.01 -6.15 13.28
CA ASP A 224 -10.31 -5.47 13.20
C ASP A 224 -11.46 -6.42 12.82
N ASN A 225 -11.17 -7.49 12.07
CA ASN A 225 -12.13 -8.54 11.73
C ASN A 225 -12.29 -9.60 12.83
N LEU A 226 -11.41 -9.61 13.83
CA LEU A 226 -11.55 -10.41 15.05
C LEU A 226 -12.16 -9.62 16.22
N ALA A 227 -12.33 -8.29 16.06
CA ALA A 227 -12.89 -7.42 17.09
C ALA A 227 -14.37 -7.75 17.37
N PHE A 228 -14.72 -7.86 18.66
CA PHE A 228 -16.09 -8.16 19.09
C PHE A 228 -17.06 -6.98 18.92
N ARG A 229 -16.55 -5.74 18.97
CA ARG A 229 -17.34 -4.52 18.85
C ARG A 229 -16.76 -3.62 17.76
N LEU A 230 -17.63 -2.84 17.12
CA LEU A 230 -17.21 -1.92 16.05
C LEU A 230 -16.24 -0.84 16.55
N GLU A 231 -16.43 -0.35 17.78
CA GLU A 231 -15.57 0.65 18.42
C GLU A 231 -14.16 0.15 18.74
N ASP A 232 -13.97 -1.17 18.82
CA ASP A 232 -12.65 -1.77 19.07
C ASP A 232 -11.78 -1.82 17.80
N ARG A 233 -12.35 -1.48 16.63
CA ARG A 233 -11.60 -1.40 15.37
C ARG A 233 -10.67 -0.19 15.34
N MET A 234 -9.51 -0.37 14.70
CA MET A 234 -8.48 0.65 14.55
C MET A 234 -8.56 1.33 13.19
N GLN A 235 -8.72 0.55 12.11
CA GLN A 235 -8.84 1.08 10.76
C GLN A 235 -10.19 1.75 10.54
N ARG A 236 -10.19 2.64 9.55
CA ARG A 236 -11.41 3.13 8.92
C ARG A 236 -11.60 2.47 7.55
N GLY A 237 -12.43 3.06 6.69
CA GLY A 237 -12.65 2.54 5.34
C GLY A 237 -11.37 2.46 4.48
N LEU A 238 -11.30 1.46 3.61
CA LEU A 238 -10.19 1.25 2.66
C LEU A 238 -10.44 2.06 1.37
N ALA A 239 -10.21 3.37 1.42
CA ALA A 239 -10.58 4.28 0.33
C ALA A 239 -9.54 4.35 -0.80
N TYR A 240 -8.27 4.53 -0.47
CA TYR A 240 -7.20 4.64 -1.45
C TYR A 240 -5.84 4.29 -0.84
N ALA A 241 -4.97 3.63 -1.60
CA ALA A 241 -3.61 3.29 -1.18
C ALA A 241 -2.60 3.53 -2.30
N ILE A 242 -1.46 4.11 -1.95
CA ILE A 242 -0.27 4.24 -2.80
C ILE A 242 0.77 3.29 -2.24
N VAL A 243 1.25 2.36 -3.06
CA VAL A 243 2.28 1.39 -2.66
C VAL A 243 3.60 1.81 -3.27
N ASP A 244 4.56 2.20 -2.43
CA ASP A 244 5.95 2.43 -2.85
C ASP A 244 6.69 1.09 -2.98
N GLU A 245 7.60 1.01 -3.94
CA GLU A 245 8.28 -0.24 -4.36
C GLU A 245 7.29 -1.42 -4.51
N VAL A 246 6.31 -1.21 -5.39
CA VAL A 246 5.19 -2.12 -5.65
C VAL A 246 5.61 -3.53 -6.05
N ASP A 247 6.76 -3.67 -6.71
CA ASP A 247 7.35 -4.97 -7.07
C ASP A 247 7.77 -5.76 -5.82
N SER A 248 8.47 -5.10 -4.89
CA SER A 248 8.88 -5.71 -3.63
C SER A 248 7.67 -6.16 -2.81
N ILE A 249 6.64 -5.32 -2.71
CA ILE A 249 5.48 -5.59 -1.85
C ILE A 249 4.46 -6.54 -2.50
N LEU A 250 4.02 -6.25 -3.72
CA LEU A 250 2.92 -7.01 -4.35
C LEU A 250 3.39 -8.25 -5.12
N ILE A 251 4.69 -8.42 -5.36
CA ILE A 251 5.24 -9.60 -6.02
C ILE A 251 6.07 -10.43 -5.04
N ASP A 252 7.12 -9.85 -4.45
CA ASP A 252 8.07 -10.63 -3.65
C ASP A 252 7.51 -11.01 -2.27
N GLU A 253 6.90 -10.06 -1.56
CA GLU A 253 6.32 -10.29 -0.23
C GLU A 253 4.97 -11.01 -0.27
N ALA A 254 4.21 -10.88 -1.37
CA ALA A 254 2.91 -11.52 -1.56
C ALA A 254 2.97 -13.07 -1.57
N ARG A 255 4.17 -13.67 -1.57
CA ARG A 255 4.37 -15.13 -1.48
C ARG A 255 4.04 -15.70 -0.11
N THR A 256 4.04 -14.88 0.94
CA THR A 256 3.78 -15.33 2.32
C THR A 256 2.49 -14.68 2.84
N PRO A 257 1.49 -15.46 3.26
CA PRO A 257 0.26 -14.90 3.81
C PRO A 257 0.48 -14.31 5.21
N LEU A 258 -0.36 -13.33 5.57
CA LEU A 258 -0.44 -12.81 6.93
C LEU A 258 -1.35 -13.71 7.77
N ILE A 259 -0.82 -14.25 8.87
CA ILE A 259 -1.53 -15.22 9.72
C ILE A 259 -1.50 -14.74 11.17
N ILE A 260 -2.68 -14.67 11.81
CA ILE A 260 -2.82 -14.55 13.26
C ILE A 260 -3.09 -15.96 13.81
N SER A 261 -2.13 -16.53 14.54
CA SER A 261 -2.30 -17.79 15.25
C SER A 261 -2.49 -17.53 16.75
N GLY A 262 -3.45 -18.22 17.38
CA GLY A 262 -3.65 -18.22 18.82
C GLY A 262 -3.60 -19.63 19.39
N PRO A 263 -3.30 -19.80 20.69
CA PRO A 263 -3.40 -21.10 21.33
C PRO A 263 -4.84 -21.61 21.25
N ALA A 264 -5.01 -22.88 20.87
CA ALA A 264 -6.28 -23.55 21.03
C ALA A 264 -6.51 -23.79 22.54
N TYR A 265 -7.40 -23.01 23.15
CA TYR A 265 -7.90 -23.28 24.51
C TYR A 265 -8.93 -24.42 24.47
N ASP A 266 -8.57 -25.53 23.85
CA ASP A 266 -9.44 -26.69 23.82
C ASP A 266 -9.04 -27.65 24.95
N ASP A 267 -10.01 -27.95 25.81
CA ASP A 267 -9.79 -28.91 26.88
C ASP A 267 -9.78 -30.31 26.25
N VAL A 268 -8.57 -30.82 25.98
CA VAL A 268 -8.37 -32.12 25.33
C VAL A 268 -9.06 -33.26 26.10
N ARG A 269 -9.30 -33.08 27.42
CA ARG A 269 -10.02 -34.07 28.24
C ARG A 269 -11.46 -34.27 27.79
N LYS A 270 -12.07 -33.29 27.12
CA LYS A 270 -13.42 -33.42 26.56
C LYS A 270 -13.51 -34.56 25.55
N TYR A 271 -12.47 -34.79 24.75
CA TYR A 271 -12.45 -35.89 23.78
C TYR A 271 -12.40 -37.25 24.49
N SER A 272 -11.55 -37.40 25.50
CA SER A 272 -11.47 -38.65 26.28
C SER A 272 -12.74 -38.91 27.08
N GLU A 273 -13.36 -37.88 27.64
CA GLU A 273 -14.60 -38.00 28.39
C GLU A 273 -15.77 -38.32 27.46
N ALA A 274 -15.84 -37.67 26.29
CA ALA A 274 -16.83 -37.97 25.27
C ALA A 274 -16.72 -39.42 24.76
N ASP A 275 -15.50 -39.94 24.52
CA ASP A 275 -15.29 -41.35 24.14
C ASP A 275 -15.75 -42.30 25.24
N ARG A 276 -15.43 -41.99 26.51
CA ARG A 276 -15.88 -42.78 27.66
C ARG A 276 -17.41 -42.85 27.74
N ILE A 277 -18.08 -41.71 27.62
CA ILE A 277 -19.54 -41.63 27.65
C ILE A 277 -20.14 -42.38 26.45
N ALA A 278 -19.63 -42.13 25.24
CA ALA A 278 -20.12 -42.75 24.01
C ALA A 278 -20.09 -44.28 24.06
N ARG A 279 -19.10 -44.89 24.70
CA ARG A 279 -19.00 -46.35 24.89
C ARG A 279 -20.04 -46.95 25.83
N ILE A 280 -20.64 -46.15 26.71
CA ILE A 280 -21.65 -46.60 27.69
C ILE A 280 -23.07 -46.41 27.15
N LEU A 281 -23.27 -45.46 26.23
CA LEU A 281 -24.55 -45.26 25.55
C LEU A 281 -24.93 -46.51 24.74
N LYS A 282 -26.24 -46.74 24.59
CA LYS A 282 -26.81 -47.94 23.96
C LYS A 282 -27.68 -47.49 22.80
N ARG A 283 -27.40 -48.05 21.62
CA ARG A 283 -28.20 -47.83 20.42
C ARG A 283 -29.65 -48.24 20.69
N ASP A 284 -30.59 -47.45 20.19
CA ASP A 284 -32.05 -47.62 20.29
C ASP A 284 -32.63 -47.49 21.71
N LEU A 285 -31.80 -47.13 22.70
CA LEU A 285 -32.23 -46.74 24.05
C LEU A 285 -31.84 -45.31 24.38
N HIS A 286 -30.57 -44.95 24.15
CA HIS A 286 -30.02 -43.64 24.48
C HIS A 286 -29.78 -42.75 23.25
N PHE A 287 -29.76 -43.34 22.05
CA PHE A 287 -29.62 -42.62 20.78
C PHE A 287 -30.10 -43.49 19.63
N VAL A 288 -30.52 -42.85 18.53
CA VAL A 288 -30.93 -43.47 17.27
C VAL A 288 -29.91 -43.12 16.18
N VAL A 289 -29.54 -44.10 15.36
CA VAL A 289 -28.63 -43.92 14.23
C VAL A 289 -29.41 -43.94 12.92
N ASN A 290 -29.25 -42.90 12.11
CA ASN A 290 -29.69 -42.89 10.73
C ASN A 290 -28.47 -43.12 9.83
N GLU A 291 -28.30 -44.36 9.38
CA GLU A 291 -27.17 -44.77 8.54
C GLU A 291 -27.22 -44.18 7.14
N LYS A 292 -28.43 -43.86 6.64
CA LYS A 292 -28.61 -43.24 5.32
C LYS A 292 -28.11 -41.79 5.30
N ASP A 293 -28.33 -41.07 6.39
CA ASP A 293 -28.00 -39.65 6.49
C ASP A 293 -26.69 -39.40 7.26
N HIS A 294 -26.01 -40.45 7.74
CA HIS A 294 -24.80 -40.37 8.57
C HIS A 294 -24.97 -39.51 9.83
N THR A 295 -26.13 -39.58 10.47
CA THR A 295 -26.43 -38.83 11.70
C THR A 295 -26.74 -39.75 12.88
N ALA A 296 -26.50 -39.24 14.09
CA ALA A 296 -26.97 -39.84 15.33
C ALA A 296 -27.70 -38.76 16.14
N HIS A 297 -28.85 -39.13 16.69
CA HIS A 297 -29.67 -38.26 17.53
C HIS A 297 -29.83 -38.92 18.90
N MET A 298 -29.44 -38.21 19.97
CA MET A 298 -29.77 -38.61 21.34
C MET A 298 -31.24 -38.32 21.64
#